data_AF-B2JQQ5-F1
#
_entry.id   AF-B2JQQ5-F1
#
_cell.length_a   1.000
_cell.length_b   1.000
_cell.length_c   1.000
_cell.angle_alpha   90.00
_cell.angle_beta   90.00
_cell.angle_gamma   90.00
#
_symmetry.space_group_name_H-M   'P 1'
#
loop_
_entity.id
_entity.type
_entity.pdbx_description
1 polymer ?
#
loop_
_entity_poly.entity_id
_entity_poly.type
_entity_poly.pdbx_seq_one_letter_code
_entity_poly.pdbx_strand_id
1 'polypeptide(L)'
;MMKRGVGLLTRIAIGSALVPVIAAAGQTPRIRIESATYGANCGAASGNSTRDLAAHCNDRATCRYVVKASLDRTQRASCARDFTAQWSCDHRDTHRAMLSGEAGNGSSLVLTCIPSTGAGK
;
A
#
# COMPACT_ATOMS: atom_id res chain seq x y z
N MET A 1 28.68 41.29 -68.44
CA MET A 1 29.12 39.88 -68.63
C MET A 1 28.34 38.98 -67.70
N MET A 2 27.70 37.94 -68.26
CA MET A 2 26.88 36.94 -67.57
C MET A 2 27.69 35.92 -66.77
N LYS A 3 27.10 35.38 -65.69
CA LYS A 3 26.79 33.95 -65.41
C LYS A 3 26.85 33.68 -63.89
N ARG A 4 25.70 33.41 -63.24
CA ARG A 4 25.01 32.10 -63.03
C ARG A 4 25.47 31.39 -61.75
N GLY A 5 24.50 30.99 -60.92
CA GLY A 5 24.66 29.81 -60.05
C GLY A 5 23.97 29.91 -58.69
N VAL A 6 22.65 29.74 -58.66
CA VAL A 6 21.90 29.36 -57.46
C VAL A 6 22.36 27.97 -57.01
N GLY A 7 22.82 27.86 -55.75
CA GLY A 7 23.11 26.60 -55.07
C GLY A 7 22.40 26.58 -53.72
N LEU A 8 21.16 26.09 -53.73
CA LEU A 8 20.36 25.83 -52.54
C LEU A 8 20.95 24.62 -51.81
N LEU A 9 21.75 24.86 -50.76
CA LEU A 9 22.20 23.82 -49.84
C LEU A 9 21.37 23.91 -48.56
N THR A 10 20.22 23.24 -48.57
CA THR A 10 19.35 23.08 -47.41
C THR A 10 20.07 22.23 -46.35
N ARG A 11 20.71 22.89 -45.39
CA ARG A 11 21.25 22.25 -44.20
C ARG A 11 20.10 21.85 -43.28
N ILE A 12 19.71 20.58 -43.32
CA ILE A 12 18.82 19.99 -42.31
C ILE A 12 19.64 19.92 -41.01
N ALA A 13 19.40 20.88 -40.11
CA ALA A 13 19.92 20.83 -38.76
C ALA A 13 19.11 19.81 -37.97
N ILE A 14 19.66 18.61 -37.77
CA ILE A 14 19.13 17.62 -36.84
C ILE A 14 19.49 18.09 -35.43
N GLY A 15 18.68 18.99 -34.87
CA GLY A 15 18.79 19.41 -33.47
C GLY A 15 18.37 18.25 -32.57
N SER A 16 19.33 17.49 -32.05
CA SER A 16 19.06 16.48 -31.01
C SER A 16 18.77 17.20 -29.70
N ALA A 17 17.48 17.42 -29.42
CA ALA A 17 17.04 17.93 -28.13
C ALA A 17 17.18 16.81 -27.08
N LEU A 18 18.20 16.92 -26.21
CA LEU A 18 18.30 16.12 -24.99
C LEU A 18 17.22 16.60 -24.01
N VAL A 19 16.08 15.91 -23.97
CA VAL A 19 15.04 16.16 -22.97
C VAL A 19 15.47 15.49 -21.66
N PRO A 20 15.65 16.22 -20.56
CA PRO A 20 15.92 15.59 -19.27
C PRO A 20 14.67 14.83 -18.82
N VAL A 21 14.77 13.50 -18.74
CA VAL A 21 13.76 12.68 -18.08
C VAL A 21 13.89 12.93 -16.58
N ILE A 22 13.03 13.80 -16.04
CA ILE A 22 12.93 13.99 -14.59
C ILE A 22 12.17 12.77 -14.06
N ALA A 23 12.90 11.77 -13.59
CA ALA A 23 12.31 10.66 -12.85
C ALA A 23 11.75 11.21 -11.54
N ALA A 24 10.42 11.35 -11.44
CA ALA A 24 9.77 11.62 -10.18
C ALA A 24 10.02 10.41 -9.27
N ALA A 25 10.96 10.53 -8.33
CA ALA A 25 11.08 9.61 -7.21
C ALA A 25 9.85 9.82 -6.32
N GLY A 26 8.72 9.22 -6.73
CA GLY A 26 7.55 9.12 -5.87
C GLY A 26 7.98 8.39 -4.60
N GLN A 27 7.95 9.08 -3.47
CA GLN A 27 8.18 8.44 -2.18
C GLN A 27 7.14 7.34 -2.04
N THR A 28 7.58 6.09 -1.83
CA THR A 28 6.64 5.00 -1.64
C THR A 28 5.90 5.24 -0.33
N PRO A 29 4.56 5.35 -0.35
CA PRO A 29 3.85 5.72 0.86
C PRO A 29 4.01 4.64 1.92
N ARG A 30 4.21 5.08 3.17
CA ARG A 30 4.48 4.19 4.29
C ARG A 30 3.21 3.94 5.08
N ILE A 31 3.03 2.68 5.46
CA ILE A 31 1.97 2.25 6.36
C ILE A 31 2.21 2.86 7.73
N ARG A 32 1.16 3.46 8.27
CA ARG A 32 1.05 3.92 9.65
C ARG A 32 -0.20 3.32 10.26
N ILE A 33 -0.03 2.43 11.23
CA ILE A 33 -1.18 1.83 11.92
C ILE A 33 -1.85 2.87 12.82
N GLU A 34 -3.17 3.01 12.68
CA GLU A 34 -3.99 3.91 13.50
C GLU A 34 -4.69 3.14 14.62
N SER A 35 -5.26 1.97 14.28
CA SER A 35 -5.89 1.09 15.26
C SER A 35 -5.92 -0.35 14.77
N ALA A 36 -5.82 -1.30 15.70
CA ALA A 36 -6.13 -2.70 15.43
C ALA A 36 -6.75 -3.37 16.65
N THR A 37 -7.85 -4.09 16.41
CA THR A 37 -8.61 -4.79 17.43
C THR A 37 -8.84 -6.23 17.01
N TYR A 38 -8.57 -7.15 17.93
CA TYR A 38 -8.86 -8.57 17.79
C TYR A 38 -10.00 -8.97 18.74
N GLY A 39 -11.13 -9.41 18.18
CA GLY A 39 -12.28 -9.92 18.91
C GLY A 39 -13.23 -8.85 19.42
N ALA A 40 -13.38 -7.73 18.70
CA ALA A 40 -14.32 -6.67 19.06
C ALA A 40 -15.75 -7.22 19.17
N ASN A 41 -16.15 -8.09 18.22
CA ASN A 41 -17.41 -8.81 18.25
C ASN A 41 -17.62 -9.72 19.47
N CYS A 42 -16.54 -10.06 20.18
CA CYS A 42 -16.55 -10.90 21.37
C CYS A 42 -16.32 -10.10 22.67
N GLY A 43 -16.37 -8.76 22.61
CA GLY A 43 -16.16 -7.88 23.77
C GLY A 43 -14.70 -7.62 24.13
N ALA A 44 -13.75 -7.87 23.23
CA ALA A 44 -12.36 -7.50 23.47
C ALA A 44 -12.19 -5.98 23.48
N ALA A 45 -11.21 -5.51 24.26
CA ALA A 45 -10.89 -4.09 24.32
C ALA A 45 -10.39 -3.58 22.96
N SER A 46 -10.96 -2.47 22.50
CA SER A 46 -10.52 -1.77 21.30
C SER A 46 -9.04 -1.41 21.38
N GLY A 47 -8.30 -1.67 20.30
CA GLY A 47 -6.88 -1.34 20.21
C GLY A 47 -5.93 -2.34 20.88
N ASN A 48 -6.43 -3.48 21.40
CA ASN A 48 -5.61 -4.51 22.02
C ASN A 48 -4.47 -5.05 21.11
N SER A 49 -4.63 -4.93 19.80
CA SER A 49 -3.66 -5.42 18.80
C SER A 49 -2.92 -4.30 18.07
N THR A 50 -3.23 -3.02 18.37
CA THR A 50 -2.64 -1.86 17.67
C THR A 50 -1.11 -1.88 17.75
N ARG A 51 -0.56 -2.10 18.96
CA ARG A 51 0.89 -2.08 19.18
C ARG A 51 1.61 -3.20 18.43
N ASP A 52 1.02 -4.40 18.42
CA ASP A 52 1.61 -5.56 17.75
C ASP A 52 1.60 -5.37 16.23
N LEU A 53 0.45 -4.98 15.66
CA LEU A 53 0.35 -4.69 14.22
C LEU A 53 1.29 -3.54 13.82
N ALA A 54 1.37 -2.48 14.63
CA ALA A 54 2.26 -1.34 14.40
C ALA A 54 3.74 -1.76 14.38
N ALA A 55 4.16 -2.60 15.33
CA ALA A 55 5.54 -3.11 15.38
C ALA A 55 5.90 -3.95 14.15
N HIS A 56 4.92 -4.66 13.58
CA HIS A 56 5.13 -5.48 12.39
C HIS A 56 5.09 -4.67 11.08
N CYS A 57 4.19 -3.70 10.96
CA CYS A 57 3.82 -3.11 9.67
C CYS A 57 4.18 -1.64 9.48
N ASN A 58 4.49 -0.87 10.53
CA ASN A 58 4.86 0.53 10.35
C ASN A 58 6.10 0.67 9.44
N ASP A 59 6.13 1.79 8.71
CA ASP A 59 7.23 2.21 7.83
C ASP A 59 7.45 1.34 6.59
N ARG A 60 6.58 0.34 6.37
CA ARG A 60 6.56 -0.53 5.19
C ARG A 60 5.58 -0.03 4.13
N ALA A 61 5.84 -0.34 2.87
CA ALA A 61 4.88 -0.10 1.78
C ALA A 61 3.82 -1.20 1.67
N THR A 62 4.19 -2.44 1.99
CA THR A 62 3.31 -3.61 2.04
C THR A 62 3.69 -4.48 3.22
N CYS A 63 2.69 -4.97 3.95
CA CYS A 63 2.87 -5.82 5.13
C CYS A 63 1.85 -6.96 5.12
N ARG A 64 2.33 -8.20 5.20
CA ARG A 64 1.49 -9.35 5.51
C ARG A 64 1.57 -9.61 7.01
N TYR A 65 0.45 -9.47 7.70
CA TYR A 65 0.33 -9.75 9.12
C TYR A 65 -0.52 -11.01 9.32
N VAL A 66 0.05 -12.03 9.96
CA VAL A 66 -0.68 -13.25 10.33
C VAL A 66 -1.30 -13.01 11.69
N VAL A 67 -2.63 -13.05 11.76
CA VAL A 67 -3.34 -12.91 13.03
C VAL A 67 -3.06 -14.17 13.84
N LYS A 68 -2.13 -14.05 14.80
CA LYS A 68 -1.88 -15.10 15.80
C LYS A 68 -3.02 -15.04 16.80
N ALA A 69 -4.09 -15.75 16.49
CA ALA A 69 -5.08 -16.05 17.50
C ALA A 69 -4.38 -16.88 18.59
N SER A 70 -4.19 -16.30 19.78
CA SER A 70 -3.83 -17.08 20.97
C SER A 70 -5.02 -17.98 21.27
N LEU A 71 -5.08 -19.10 20.57
CA LEU A 71 -6.16 -20.06 20.70
C LEU A 71 -5.73 -21.08 21.72
N ASP A 72 -6.21 -20.89 22.94
CA ASP A 72 -6.63 -22.08 23.65
C ASP A 72 -7.81 -22.68 22.85
N ARG A 73 -7.71 -23.97 22.48
CA ARG A 73 -8.69 -24.65 21.62
C ARG A 73 -10.08 -24.67 22.23
N THR A 74 -10.17 -24.53 23.55
CA THR A 74 -11.40 -24.36 24.34
C THR A 74 -12.06 -22.99 24.16
N GLN A 75 -11.29 -21.93 23.94
CA GLN A 75 -11.76 -20.54 23.83
C GLN A 75 -12.38 -20.21 22.46
N ARG A 76 -12.18 -21.10 21.49
CA ARG A 76 -12.85 -21.11 20.18
C ARG A 76 -14.34 -21.49 20.31
N ALA A 77 -14.73 -22.17 21.39
CA ALA A 77 -16.06 -22.73 21.55
C ALA A 77 -17.16 -21.69 21.86
N SER A 78 -16.82 -20.47 22.28
CA SER A 78 -17.82 -19.46 22.67
C SER A 78 -17.98 -18.30 21.70
N CYS A 79 -16.94 -17.88 20.97
CA CYS A 79 -17.02 -16.75 20.05
C CYS A 79 -15.87 -16.74 19.01
N ALA A 80 -16.23 -16.68 17.73
CA ALA A 80 -15.29 -16.54 16.63
C ALA A 80 -14.85 -15.07 16.52
N ARG A 81 -13.60 -14.78 16.90
CA ARG A 81 -13.09 -13.41 17.04
C ARG A 81 -12.74 -12.79 15.69
N ASP A 82 -13.34 -11.65 15.39
CA ASP A 82 -12.96 -10.81 14.27
C ASP A 82 -11.57 -10.18 14.45
N PHE A 83 -11.02 -9.64 13.37
CA PHE A 83 -9.87 -8.76 13.43
C PHE A 83 -10.12 -7.54 12.56
N THR A 84 -10.12 -6.36 13.14
CA THR A 84 -10.27 -5.09 12.42
C THR A 84 -8.98 -4.29 12.54
N ALA A 85 -8.48 -3.78 11.42
CA ALA A 85 -7.32 -2.89 11.39
C ALA A 85 -7.59 -1.67 10.52
N GLN A 86 -7.06 -0.53 10.97
CA GLN A 86 -7.05 0.74 10.25
C GLN A 86 -5.62 1.26 10.17
N TRP A 87 -5.25 1.73 8.98
CA TRP A 87 -3.94 2.31 8.73
C TRP A 87 -4.06 3.46 7.75
N SER A 88 -3.12 4.41 7.82
CA SER A 88 -2.95 5.42 6.79
C SER A 88 -1.66 5.23 6.01
N CYS A 89 -1.65 5.76 4.80
CA CYS A 89 -0.47 5.88 3.95
C CYS A 89 0.03 7.32 3.98
N ASP A 90 1.21 7.55 4.57
CA ASP A 90 1.81 8.89 4.78
C ASP A 90 0.82 9.96 5.32
N HIS A 91 -0.08 9.56 6.22
CA HIS A 91 -1.12 10.42 6.81
C HIS A 91 -2.16 11.00 5.83
N ARG A 92 -2.27 10.48 4.61
CA ARG A 92 -3.25 10.97 3.63
C ARG A 92 -4.41 10.03 3.43
N ASP A 93 -4.11 8.80 3.04
CA ASP A 93 -5.12 7.82 2.66
C ASP A 93 -5.34 6.85 3.82
N THR A 94 -6.51 6.93 4.46
CA THR A 94 -6.91 5.97 5.50
C THR A 94 -7.59 4.76 4.86
N HIS A 95 -7.11 3.59 5.24
CA HIS A 95 -7.59 2.30 4.81
C HIS A 95 -8.09 1.51 6.02
N ARG A 96 -9.08 0.65 5.78
CA ARG A 96 -9.62 -0.27 6.78
C ARG A 96 -9.73 -1.65 6.17
N ALA A 97 -9.37 -2.67 6.94
CA ALA A 97 -9.60 -4.05 6.58
C ALA A 97 -10.14 -4.81 7.79
N MET A 98 -10.98 -5.80 7.50
CA MET A 98 -11.61 -6.64 8.50
C MET A 98 -11.49 -8.10 8.07
N LEU A 99 -11.07 -8.95 9.00
CA LEU A 99 -11.15 -10.40 8.88
C LEU A 99 -12.27 -10.88 9.77
N SER A 100 -13.18 -11.65 9.19
CA SER A 100 -14.26 -12.23 9.96
C SER A 100 -13.76 -13.36 10.86
N GLY A 101 -14.45 -13.62 11.96
CA GLY A 101 -14.08 -14.65 12.91
C GLY A 101 -14.10 -16.06 12.32
N GLU A 102 -14.92 -16.30 11.30
CA GLU A 102 -14.95 -17.57 10.56
C GLU A 102 -13.77 -17.76 9.58
N ALA A 103 -12.94 -16.73 9.34
CA ALA A 103 -11.80 -16.84 8.42
C ALA A 103 -10.74 -17.86 8.89
N GLY A 104 -10.82 -18.29 10.16
CA GLY A 104 -10.01 -19.37 10.72
C GLY A 104 -8.76 -18.90 11.46
N ASN A 105 -8.00 -19.85 12.00
CA ASN A 105 -6.72 -19.56 12.64
C ASN A 105 -5.64 -19.41 11.57
N GLY A 106 -4.80 -18.38 11.64
CA GLY A 106 -3.74 -18.15 10.66
C GLY A 106 -4.17 -17.36 9.43
N SER A 107 -5.37 -16.79 9.41
CA SER A 107 -5.75 -15.80 8.40
C SER A 107 -4.76 -14.63 8.42
N SER A 108 -4.36 -14.19 7.23
CA SER A 108 -3.42 -13.10 7.07
C SER A 108 -4.09 -11.87 6.50
N LEU A 109 -3.82 -10.71 7.09
CA LEU A 109 -4.17 -9.42 6.55
C LEU A 109 -3.00 -8.91 5.70
N VAL A 110 -3.29 -8.42 4.51
CA VAL A 110 -2.30 -7.74 3.67
C VAL A 110 -2.63 -6.25 3.64
N LEU A 111 -1.78 -5.45 4.27
CA LEU A 111 -1.83 -3.99 4.22
C LEU A 111 -0.94 -3.53 3.08
N THR A 112 -1.42 -2.63 2.25
CA THR A 112 -0.62 -2.03 1.17
C THR A 112 -0.92 -0.54 1.06
N CYS A 113 0.15 0.20 0.78
CA CYS A 113 0.14 1.62 0.43
C CYS A 113 0.62 1.84 -1.01
N ILE A 114 0.86 0.75 -1.75
CA ILE A 114 1.14 0.83 -3.18
C ILE A 114 -0.18 1.19 -3.86
N PRO A 115 -0.26 2.33 -4.57
CA PRO A 115 -1.45 2.68 -5.33
C PRO A 115 -1.71 1.57 -6.34
N SER A 116 -2.93 1.05 -6.33
CA SER A 116 -3.42 0.19 -7.41
C SER A 116 -3.49 1.06 -8.67
N THR A 117 -2.45 1.03 -9.50
CA THR A 117 -2.52 1.50 -10.88
C THR A 117 -3.39 0.50 -11.66
N GLY A 118 -4.68 0.50 -11.37
CA GLY A 118 -5.63 -0.40 -12.00
C GLY A 118 -5.69 -0.10 -13.50
N ALA A 119 -5.40 -1.08 -14.33
CA ALA A 119 -5.92 -1.12 -15.70
C ALA A 119 -7.42 -1.42 -15.60
N GLY A 120 -8.24 -0.40 -15.33
CA GLY A 120 -9.66 -0.55 -15.04
C GLY A 120 -10.51 0.49 -15.74
N LYS A 121 -10.77 0.22 -17.03
CA LYS A 121 -11.86 0.73 -17.90
C LYS A 121 -12.03 2.25 -18.02
#